data_AF-A0A645IAW6-F1
#
_entry.id   AF-A0A645IAW6-F1
#
_cell.length_a   1.000
_cell.length_b   1.000
_cell.length_c   1.000
_cell.angle_alpha   90.00
_cell.angle_beta   90.00
_cell.angle_gamma   90.00
#
_symmetry.space_group_name_H-M   'P 1'
#
loop_
_entity.id
_entity.type
_entity.pdbx_description
1 polymer ?
#
loop_
_entity_poly.entity_id
_entity_poly.type
_entity_poly.pdbx_seq_one_letter_code
_entity_poly.pdbx_strand_id
1 'polypeptide(L)' 'MPAKKVVTYSIAGIDILELENACKALWKEDIYSESGMGCTGPIVLVAEEDSEKAMEILKKAEYMA' A
#
# COMPACT_ATOMS: atom_id res chain seq x y z
N MET A 1 -1.42 13.02 3.97
CA MET A 1 -2.37 11.90 3.78
C MET A 1 -3.43 12.38 2.82
N PRO A 2 -3.60 11.73 1.67
CA PRO A 2 -4.57 12.13 0.63
C PRO A 2 -6.02 11.90 1.11
N ALA A 3 -6.99 12.33 0.29
CA ALA A 3 -8.41 12.18 0.60
C ALA A 3 -8.79 10.71 0.78
N LYS A 4 -9.62 10.41 1.77
CA LYS A 4 -10.04 9.04 2.06
C LYS A 4 -10.75 8.43 0.86
N LYS A 5 -10.27 7.26 0.43
CA LYS A 5 -10.80 6.49 -0.69
C LYS A 5 -11.19 5.09 -0.23
N VAL A 6 -12.12 4.46 -0.95
CA VAL A 6 -12.49 3.07 -0.66
C VAL A 6 -11.34 2.17 -1.10
N VAL A 7 -10.74 1.47 -0.14
CA VAL A 7 -9.64 0.55 -0.40
C VAL A 7 -10.20 -0.85 -0.61
N THR A 8 -10.37 -1.23 -1.88
CA THR A 8 -10.93 -2.54 -2.28
C THR A 8 -9.86 -3.58 -2.61
N TYR A 9 -8.61 -3.14 -2.77
CA TYR A 9 -7.50 -3.99 -3.19
C TYR A 9 -6.47 -4.12 -2.06
N SER A 10 -6.00 -5.35 -1.80
CA SER A 10 -5.00 -5.65 -0.78
C SER A 10 -3.69 -6.12 -1.41
N ILE A 11 -2.60 -5.38 -1.18
CA ILE A 11 -1.25 -5.74 -1.57
C ILE A 11 -0.60 -6.48 -0.39
N ALA A 12 -0.30 -7.75 -0.59
CA ALA A 12 0.42 -8.58 0.39
C ALA A 12 1.92 -8.61 0.10
N GLY A 13 2.71 -9.07 1.08
CA GLY A 13 4.17 -9.21 0.92
C GLY A 13 4.97 -7.98 1.35
N ILE A 14 4.35 -7.10 2.15
CA ILE A 14 5.02 -5.96 2.79
C ILE A 14 5.48 -6.41 4.18
N ASP A 15 6.69 -6.03 4.58
CA ASP A 15 7.17 -6.29 5.94
C ASP A 15 6.35 -5.48 6.97
N ILE A 16 6.06 -6.07 8.13
CA ILE A 16 5.34 -5.39 9.22
C ILE A 16 6.06 -4.11 9.67
N LEU A 17 7.39 -4.10 9.61
CA LEU A 17 8.20 -2.93 9.98
C LEU A 17 8.11 -1.81 8.93
N GLU A 18 7.86 -2.16 7.68
CA GLU A 18 7.78 -1.24 6.55
C GLU A 18 6.35 -0.81 6.21
N LEU A 19 5.34 -1.39 6.85
CA LEU A 19 3.91 -1.15 6.54
C LEU A 19 3.54 0.35 6.58
N GLU A 20 4.06 1.07 7.57
CA GLU A 20 3.84 2.51 7.72
C GLU A 20 4.60 3.31 6.66
N ASN A 21 5.84 2.91 6.32
CA ASN A 21 6.65 3.55 5.30
C ASN A 21 6.06 3.35 3.90
N ALA A 22 5.59 2.13 3.61
CA ALA A 22 4.86 1.77 2.40
C ALA A 22 3.61 2.65 2.21
N CYS A 23 2.78 2.79 3.25
CA CYS A 23 1.62 3.69 3.18
C CYS A 23 2.04 5.15 2.95
N LYS A 24 3.07 5.64 3.66
CA LYS A 24 3.58 7.00 3.47
C LYS A 24 4.15 7.23 2.08
N ALA A 25 4.78 6.23 1.46
CA ALA A 25 5.30 6.33 0.10
C ALA A 25 4.15 6.50 -0.91
N LEU A 26 3.07 5.74 -0.76
CA LEU A 26 1.86 5.90 -1.56
C LEU A 26 1.20 7.27 -1.34
N TRP A 27 1.11 7.73 -0.10
CA TRP A 27 0.54 9.05 0.21
C TRP A 27 1.32 10.22 -0.39
N LYS A 28 2.63 10.07 -0.63
CA LYS A 28 3.45 11.09 -1.31
C LYS A 28 3.09 11.24 -2.78
N GLU A 29 2.62 10.16 -3.40
CA GLU A 29 2.18 10.11 -4.79
C GLU A 29 0.67 10.33 -4.94
N ASP A 30 0.01 10.90 -3.91
CA ASP A 30 -1.43 11.16 -3.83
C ASP A 30 -2.32 9.90 -3.84
N ILE A 31 -1.76 8.72 -3.59
CA ILE A 31 -2.50 7.46 -3.50
C ILE A 31 -2.93 7.22 -2.05
N TYR A 32 -4.24 7.12 -1.81
CA TYR A 32 -4.75 6.76 -0.50
C TYR A 32 -4.55 5.27 -0.21
N SER A 33 -3.93 4.99 0.94
CA SER A 33 -3.65 3.64 1.38
C SER A 33 -3.87 3.49 2.89
N GLU A 34 -4.25 2.30 3.31
CA GLU A 34 -4.38 1.91 4.71
C GLU A 34 -3.55 0.66 5.00
N SER A 35 -2.96 0.59 6.19
CA SER A 35 -2.29 -0.61 6.68
C SER A 35 -3.30 -1.61 7.23
N GLY A 36 -3.12 -2.90 6.95
CA GLY A 36 -3.96 -3.96 7.50
C GLY A 36 -3.19 -5.25 7.77
N MET A 37 -3.92 -6.24 8.28
CA MET A 37 -3.42 -7.60 8.45
C MET A 37 -4.38 -8.57 7.77
N GLY A 38 -3.92 -9.16 6.67
CA GLY A 38 -4.65 -10.20 5.95
C GLY A 38 -4.45 -11.56 6.62
N CYS A 39 -5.12 -12.58 6.07
CA CYS A 39 -4.97 -13.96 6.55
C CYS A 39 -3.52 -14.47 6.49
N THR A 40 -2.73 -13.95 5.54
CA THR A 40 -1.35 -14.38 5.26
C THR A 40 -0.27 -13.44 5.80
N GLY A 41 -0.64 -12.39 6.55
CA GLY A 41 0.31 -11.44 7.13
C GLY A 41 -0.03 -9.97 6.87
N PRO A 42 0.96 -9.05 7.00
CA PRO A 42 0.75 -7.63 6.79
C PRO A 42 0.38 -7.33 5.33
N ILE A 43 -0.59 -6.44 5.16
CA ILE A 43 -1.08 -5.99 3.85
C ILE A 43 -1.22 -4.48 3.79
N VAL A 44 -1.08 -3.92 2.60
CA VAL A 44 -1.41 -2.52 2.31
C VAL A 44 -2.66 -2.49 1.44
N LEU A 45 -3.67 -1.78 1.91
CA LEU A 45 -4.96 -1.64 1.26
C LEU A 45 -4.96 -0.36 0.43
N VAL A 46 -5.34 -0.45 -0.85
CA VAL A 46 -5.45 0.67 -1.80
C VAL A 46 -6.74 0.56 -2.60
N ALA A 47 -7.11 1.62 -3.31
CA ALA A 47 -8.19 1.53 -4.30
C ALA A 47 -7.76 0.68 -5.50
N GLU A 48 -8.69 -0.07 -6.09
CA GLU A 48 -8.39 -0.96 -7.23
C GLU A 48 -7.81 -0.20 -8.43
N GLU A 49 -8.31 1.00 -8.72
CA GLU A 49 -7.79 1.88 -9.78
C GLU A 49 -6.35 2.37 -9.55
N ASP A 50 -5.89 2.40 -8.30
CA ASP A 50 -4.53 2.80 -7.92
C ASP A 50 -3.60 1.60 -7.70
N SER A 51 -4.12 0.37 -7.78
CA SER A 51 -3.38 -0.86 -7.45
C SER A 51 -2.12 -1.05 -8.30
N GLU A 52 -2.21 -0.80 -9.62
CA GLU A 52 -1.07 -0.91 -10.54
C GLU A 52 0.03 0.09 -10.18
N LYS A 53 -0.33 1.37 -10.01
CA LYS A 53 0.61 2.43 -9.61
C LYS A 53 1.20 2.16 -8.23
N ALA A 54 0.38 1.72 -7.28
CA ALA A 54 0.81 1.41 -5.93
C ALA A 54 1.83 0.27 -5.94
N MET A 55 1.59 -0.82 -6.70
CA MET A 55 2.57 -1.89 -6.85
C MET A 55 3.88 -1.38 -7.47
N GLU A 56 3.83 -0.55 -8.51
CA GLU A 56 5.05 0.03 -9.08
C GLU A 56 5.84 0.88 -8.09
N ILE A 57 5.16 1.74 -7.31
CA ILE A 57 5.79 2.60 -6.31
C ILE A 57 6.42 1.76 -5.19
N LEU A 58 5.68 0.77 -4.67
CA LEU A 58 6.16 -0.11 -3.61
C LEU A 58 7.35 -0.96 -4.05
N LYS A 59 7.35 -1.42 -5.31
CA LYS A 59 8.47 -2.15 -5.90
C LYS A 59 9.69 -1.25 -6.13
N LYS A 60 9.49 -0.03 -6.63
CA LYS A 60 10.57 0.97 -6.80
C LYS A 60 11.17 1.41 -5.47
N ALA A 61 10.36 1.43 -4.41
CA ALA A 61 10.79 1.77 -3.06
C ALA A 61 11.31 0.57 -2.25
N GLU A 62 11.46 -0.60 -2.88
CA GLU A 62 12.00 -1.84 -2.28
C GLU A 62 11.21 -2.38 -1.08
N TYR A 63 9.93 -2.01 -0.95
CA TYR A 63 9.04 -2.55 0.09
C TYR A 63 8.41 -3.89 -0.30
N MET A 64 8.44 -4.24 -1.59
CA MET A 64 7.86 -5.45 -2.16
C MET A 64 8.84 -6.03 -3.20
N ALA A 65 9.05 -7.34 -3.16
CA ALA A 65 9.92 -8.08 -4.08
C ALA A 65 9.14 -8.63 -5.30
#